data_AF-A0A4Y2LMH2-F1
#
_entry.id   AF-A0A4Y2LMH2-F1
#
_cell.length_a   1.000
_cell.length_b   1.000
_cell.length_c   1.000
_cell.angle_alpha   90.00
_cell.angle_beta   90.00
_cell.angle_gamma   90.00
#
_symmetry.space_group_name_H-M   'P 1'
#
loop_
_entity.id
_entity.type
_entity.pdbx_description
1 polymer ?
#
loop_
_entity_poly.entity_id
_entity_poly.type
_entity_poly.pdbx_seq_one_letter_code
_entity_poly.pdbx_strand_id
1 'polypeptide(L)'
;MFVCIIIEVVVFPNMFTGIPLKLYGVILTLPLIGLSLGFSLATLLKQKVQVRKTIAIECGIQNVPISLTVIAMSFSLEDQEEIVLLPWLYGFAMMTTCSIICVTFQFYKRHSISKYRKGKPQATMKDGKF
;
A
#
# COMPACT_ATOMS: atom_id res chain seq x y z
N MET A 1 3.65 12.00 -7.79
CA MET A 1 3.40 10.73 -8.51
C MET A 1 3.05 10.97 -9.99
N PHE A 2 1.95 11.65 -10.32
CA PHE A 2 1.56 11.89 -11.73
C PHE A 2 2.64 12.59 -12.57
N VAL A 3 3.31 13.61 -12.02
CA VAL A 3 4.43 14.28 -12.72
C VAL A 3 5.59 13.32 -12.98
N CYS A 4 5.97 12.50 -12.00
CA CYS A 4 7.03 11.50 -12.16
C CYS A 4 6.68 10.45 -13.21
N ILE A 5 5.41 10.02 -13.28
CA ILE A 5 4.93 9.10 -14.32
C ILE A 5 5.05 9.74 -15.70
N ILE A 6 4.61 11.00 -15.84
CA ILE A 6 4.68 11.72 -17.12
C ILE A 6 6.14 11.87 -17.56
N ILE A 7 7.05 12.22 -16.65
CA ILE A 7 8.48 12.33 -16.95
C ILE A 7 9.01 10.98 -17.44
N GLU A 8 8.70 9.88 -16.76
CA GLU A 8 9.22 8.58 -17.15
C GLU A 8 8.64 8.03 -18.44
N VAL A 9 7.37 8.26 -18.73
CA VAL A 9 6.79 7.90 -20.04
C VAL A 9 7.44 8.70 -21.16
N VAL A 10 7.87 9.94 -20.89
CA VAL A 10 8.62 10.76 -21.86
C VAL A 10 10.06 10.26 -22.03
N VAL A 11 10.69 9.76 -20.97
CA VAL A 11 12.07 9.22 -21.01
C VAL A 11 12.11 7.82 -21.63
N PHE A 12 11.13 6.96 -21.33
CA PHE A 12 11.05 5.55 -21.74
C PHE A 12 9.72 5.26 -22.45
N PRO A 13 9.56 5.69 -23.71
CA PRO A 13 8.28 5.59 -24.42
C PRO A 13 7.81 4.15 -24.69
N ASN A 14 8.72 3.16 -24.76
CA ASN A 14 8.37 1.77 -25.04
C ASN A 14 8.32 0.89 -23.77
N MET A 15 8.35 1.47 -22.57
CA MET A 15 8.38 0.73 -21.30
C MET A 15 7.22 -0.27 -21.10
N PHE A 16 6.10 -0.09 -21.79
CA PHE A 16 4.94 -1.00 -21.72
C PHE A 16 4.89 -2.05 -22.84
N THR A 17 5.79 -1.96 -23.81
CA THR A 17 5.79 -2.85 -24.99
C THR A 17 6.47 -4.17 -24.67
N GLY A 18 5.92 -5.29 -25.16
CA GLY A 18 6.53 -6.62 -24.99
C GLY A 18 6.33 -7.29 -23.61
N ILE A 19 5.68 -6.63 -22.64
CA ILE A 19 5.52 -7.17 -21.28
C ILE A 19 4.41 -8.23 -21.24
N PRO A 20 4.66 -9.44 -20.71
CA PRO A 20 3.64 -10.46 -20.59
C PRO A 20 2.59 -10.08 -19.54
N LEU A 21 1.30 -10.30 -19.86
CA LEU A 21 0.15 -10.07 -18.97
C LEU A 21 0.30 -10.72 -17.59
N LYS A 22 1.01 -11.85 -17.51
CA LYS A 22 1.29 -12.56 -16.26
C LYS A 22 2.08 -11.69 -15.27
N LEU A 23 2.99 -10.85 -15.77
CA LEU A 23 3.86 -10.00 -14.96
C LEU A 23 3.04 -8.92 -14.23
N TYR A 24 2.07 -8.32 -14.93
CA TYR A 24 1.10 -7.40 -14.33
C TYR A 24 0.31 -8.05 -13.20
N GLY A 25 -0.19 -9.28 -13.42
CA GLY A 25 -0.96 -10.00 -12.41
C GLY A 25 -0.14 -10.27 -11.14
N VAL A 26 1.10 -10.73 -11.31
CA VAL A 26 2.01 -10.98 -10.17
C VAL A 26 2.29 -9.68 -9.42
N ILE A 27 2.70 -8.62 -10.12
CA ILE A 27 3.02 -7.32 -9.50
C ILE A 27 1.83 -6.70 -8.78
N LEU A 28 0.62 -6.85 -9.31
CA LEU A 28 -0.58 -6.32 -8.68
C LEU A 28 -0.88 -7.03 -7.34
N THR A 29 -0.53 -8.30 -7.22
CA THR A 29 -0.75 -9.10 -5.99
C THR A 29 0.40 -9.00 -4.97
N LEU A 30 1.58 -8.57 -5.40
CA LEU A 30 2.78 -8.47 -4.56
C LEU A 30 2.57 -7.65 -3.26
N PRO A 31 1.92 -6.48 -3.27
CA PRO A 31 1.63 -5.72 -2.04
C PRO A 31 0.77 -6.50 -1.03
N LEU A 32 -0.24 -7.23 -1.52
CA LEU A 32 -1.11 -8.05 -0.67
C LEU A 32 -0.34 -9.22 -0.05
N ILE A 33 0.56 -9.82 -0.83
CA ILE A 33 1.46 -10.88 -0.36
C ILE A 33 2.40 -10.30 0.70
N GLY A 34 3.01 -9.14 0.47
CA GLY A 34 3.91 -8.48 1.43
C GLY A 34 3.22 -8.18 2.77
N LEU A 35 2.01 -7.63 2.74
CA LEU A 35 1.18 -7.39 3.92
C LEU A 35 0.87 -8.70 4.66
N SER A 36 0.46 -9.74 3.93
CA SER A 36 0.08 -11.03 4.49
C SER A 36 1.27 -11.77 5.11
N LEU A 37 2.41 -11.77 4.42
CA LEU A 37 3.66 -12.37 4.89
C LEU A 37 4.20 -11.64 6.10
N GLY A 38 4.24 -10.30 6.09
CA GLY A 38 4.69 -9.51 7.24
C GLY A 38 3.82 -9.77 8.48
N PHE A 39 2.50 -9.86 8.32
CA PHE A 39 1.61 -10.19 9.42
C PHE A 39 1.78 -11.64 9.92
N SER A 40 1.98 -12.59 9.01
CA SER A 40 2.17 -14.01 9.33
C SER A 40 3.49 -14.23 10.08
N LEU A 41 4.59 -13.65 9.59
CA LEU A 41 5.89 -13.68 10.24
C LEU A 41 5.83 -13.04 11.63
N ALA A 42 5.22 -11.86 11.76
CA ALA A 42 5.05 -11.22 13.05
C ALA A 42 4.15 -12.03 14.02
N THR A 43 3.24 -12.84 13.48
CA THR A 43 2.43 -13.80 14.25
C THR A 43 3.26 -14.98 14.74
N LEU A 44 4.11 -15.57 13.87
CA LEU A 44 5.03 -16.64 14.25
C LEU A 44 6.00 -16.20 15.34
N LEU A 45 6.46 -14.94 15.28
CA LEU A 45 7.32 -14.31 16.28
C LEU A 45 6.58 -13.86 17.55
N LYS A 46 5.29 -14.23 17.72
CA LYS A 46 4.44 -13.94 18.89
C LYS A 46 4.37 -12.45 19.26
N GLN A 47 4.50 -11.55 18.29
CA GLN A 47 4.45 -10.11 18.55
C GLN A 47 3.06 -9.66 19.01
N LYS A 48 2.96 -8.48 19.66
CA LYS A 48 1.65 -7.89 20.02
C LYS A 48 0.89 -7.44 18.76
N VAL A 49 -0.43 -7.45 18.80
CA VAL A 49 -1.29 -7.12 17.62
C VAL A 49 -0.96 -5.75 17.00
N GLN A 50 -0.60 -4.76 17.82
CA GLN A 50 -0.18 -3.44 17.32
C GLN A 50 1.12 -3.52 16.51
N VAL A 51 2.12 -4.23 17.02
CA VAL A 51 3.42 -4.41 16.35
C VAL A 51 3.28 -5.24 15.08
N ARG A 52 2.43 -6.28 15.08
CA ARG A 52 2.17 -7.08 13.87
C ARG A 52 1.62 -6.25 12.72
N LYS A 53 0.73 -5.30 13.01
CA LYS A 53 0.16 -4.40 12.00
C LYS A 53 1.24 -3.49 11.42
N THR A 54 2.10 -2.94 12.27
CA THR A 54 3.24 -2.12 11.82
C THR A 54 4.19 -2.93 10.96
N ILE A 55 4.61 -4.13 11.39
CA ILE A 55 5.51 -4.99 10.61
C ILE A 55 4.89 -5.36 9.26
N ALA A 56 3.59 -5.68 9.22
CA ALA A 56 2.89 -5.95 7.97
C ALA A 56 2.95 -4.74 7.02
N ILE A 57 2.74 -3.54 7.54
CA ILE A 57 2.77 -2.29 6.76
C ILE A 57 4.19 -2.01 6.25
N GLU A 58 5.22 -2.12 7.08
CA GLU A 58 6.62 -1.89 6.68
C GLU A 58 7.12 -2.94 5.66
N CYS A 59 6.62 -4.19 5.73
CA CYS A 59 6.93 -5.20 4.71
C CYS A 59 6.17 -4.99 3.40
N GLY A 60 4.89 -4.62 3.49
CA GLY A 60 4.00 -4.48 2.33
C GLY A 60 4.12 -3.15 1.61
N ILE A 61 4.52 -2.08 2.31
CA ILE A 61 4.71 -0.74 1.76
C ILE A 61 6.20 -0.46 1.68
N GLN A 62 6.73 -0.35 0.46
CA GLN A 62 8.15 -0.08 0.24
C GLN A 62 8.35 1.28 -0.43
N ASN A 63 9.56 1.81 -0.31
CA ASN A 63 9.95 3.09 -0.89
C ASN A 63 10.35 2.93 -2.36
N VAL A 64 9.38 3.06 -3.28
CA VAL A 64 9.59 2.98 -4.74
C VAL A 64 10.63 3.98 -5.27
N PRO A 65 10.70 5.24 -4.81
CA PRO A 65 11.77 6.16 -5.20
C PRO A 65 13.20 5.64 -4.98
N ILE A 66 13.43 4.88 -3.90
CA ILE A 66 14.75 4.31 -3.64
C ILE A 66 15.07 3.22 -4.66
N SER A 67 14.12 2.34 -4.99
CA SER A 67 14.38 1.30 -6.00
C SER A 67 14.63 1.87 -7.38
N LEU A 68 13.88 2.93 -7.77
CA LEU A 68 14.12 3.65 -9.03
C LEU A 68 15.52 4.27 -9.07
N THR A 69 15.95 4.91 -7.98
CA THR A 69 17.31 5.48 -7.89
C THR A 69 18.39 4.39 -8.00
N VAL A 70 18.20 3.25 -7.34
CA VAL A 70 19.13 2.12 -7.43
C VAL A 70 19.23 1.60 -8.86
N ILE A 71 18.10 1.47 -9.56
CA ILE A 71 18.07 1.05 -10.97
C ILE A 71 18.79 2.06 -11.86
N ALA A 72 18.50 3.34 -11.69
CA ALA A 72 19.12 4.42 -12.46
C ALA A 72 20.65 4.47 -12.29
N MET A 73 21.17 4.10 -11.11
CA MET A 73 22.60 4.08 -10.80
C MET A 73 23.29 2.77 -11.21
N SER A 74 22.56 1.66 -11.32
CA SER A 74 23.14 0.33 -11.49
C SER A 74 23.09 -0.20 -12.92
N PHE A 75 22.22 0.34 -13.77
CA PHE A 75 21.96 -0.17 -15.13
C PHE A 75 22.18 0.89 -16.20
N SER A 76 22.43 0.45 -17.43
CA SER A 76 22.51 1.32 -18.61
C SER A 76 21.13 1.82 -19.03
N LEU A 77 21.04 2.92 -19.79
CA LEU A 77 19.76 3.47 -20.23
C LEU A 77 18.94 2.48 -21.09
N GLU A 78 19.60 1.62 -21.85
CA GLU A 78 18.95 0.61 -22.69
C GLU A 78 18.27 -0.47 -21.83
N ASP A 79 18.90 -0.90 -20.74
CA ASP A 79 18.33 -1.91 -19.83
C ASP A 79 17.25 -1.32 -18.89
N GLN A 80 17.32 -0.02 -18.60
CA GLN A 80 16.39 0.64 -17.69
C GLN A 80 14.95 0.67 -18.21
N GLU A 81 14.74 0.72 -19.54
CA GLU A 81 13.41 0.84 -20.16
C GLU A 81 12.46 -0.28 -19.73
N GLU A 82 12.96 -1.51 -19.58
CA GLU A 82 12.16 -2.66 -19.16
C GLU A 82 12.14 -2.82 -17.62
N ILE A 83 13.26 -2.56 -16.94
CA ILE A 83 13.41 -2.82 -15.51
C ILE A 83 12.64 -1.80 -14.66
N VAL A 84 12.59 -0.54 -15.07
CA VAL A 84 11.92 0.56 -14.35
C VAL A 84 10.41 0.34 -14.25
N LEU A 85 9.82 -0.39 -15.21
CA LEU A 85 8.39 -0.70 -15.18
C LEU A 85 7.96 -1.46 -13.91
N LEU A 86 8.81 -2.36 -13.41
CA LEU A 86 8.47 -3.22 -12.27
C LEU A 86 8.22 -2.42 -10.97
N PRO A 87 9.14 -1.55 -10.52
CA PRO A 87 8.88 -0.63 -9.40
C PRO A 87 7.64 0.25 -9.59
N TRP A 88 7.36 0.68 -10.82
CA TRP A 88 6.19 1.53 -11.10
C TRP A 88 4.88 0.81 -10.96
N LEU A 89 4.76 -0.35 -11.59
CA LEU A 89 3.58 -1.21 -11.46
C LEU A 89 3.36 -1.58 -9.99
N TYR A 90 4.45 -1.84 -9.25
CA TYR A 90 4.39 -2.10 -7.82
C TYR A 90 3.90 -0.88 -7.03
N GLY A 91 4.38 0.33 -7.35
CA GLY A 91 3.91 1.58 -6.74
C GLY A 91 2.41 1.81 -6.93
N PHE A 92 1.89 1.57 -8.14
CA PHE A 92 0.46 1.64 -8.41
C PHE A 92 -0.34 0.60 -7.63
N ALA A 93 0.11 -0.66 -7.64
CA ALA A 93 -0.51 -1.74 -6.90
C ALA A 93 -0.56 -1.47 -5.39
N MET A 94 0.52 -0.87 -4.85
CA MET A 94 0.57 -0.47 -3.45
C MET A 94 -0.41 0.65 -3.16
N MET A 95 -0.48 1.70 -3.98
CA MET A 95 -1.41 2.79 -3.75
C MET A 95 -2.86 2.30 -3.74
N THR A 96 -3.24 1.48 -4.72
CA THR A 96 -4.61 0.94 -4.79
C THR A 96 -4.92 0.06 -3.58
N THR A 97 -3.99 -0.82 -3.20
CA THR A 97 -4.13 -1.68 -2.00
C THR A 97 -4.30 -0.84 -0.73
N CYS A 98 -3.45 0.18 -0.54
CA CYS A 98 -3.53 1.09 0.60
C CYS A 98 -4.85 1.89 0.61
N SER A 99 -5.29 2.39 -0.54
CA SER A 99 -6.58 3.09 -0.66
C SER A 99 -7.73 2.19 -0.28
N ILE A 100 -7.76 0.94 -0.77
CA ILE A 100 -8.80 -0.04 -0.42
C ILE A 100 -8.81 -0.30 1.09
N ILE A 101 -7.65 -0.63 1.68
CA ILE A 101 -7.54 -0.90 3.11
C ILE A 101 -7.99 0.30 3.95
N CYS A 102 -7.56 1.51 3.58
CA CYS A 102 -7.94 2.74 4.27
C CYS A 102 -9.45 3.02 4.17
N VAL A 103 -10.04 2.92 2.98
CA VAL A 103 -11.48 3.16 2.76
C VAL A 103 -12.30 2.14 3.53
N THR A 104 -11.95 0.86 3.42
CA THR A 104 -12.62 -0.22 4.14
C THR A 104 -12.52 -0.02 5.65
N PHE A 105 -11.34 0.31 6.18
CA PHE A 105 -11.17 0.59 7.61
C PHE A 105 -11.99 1.81 8.07
N GLN A 106 -12.00 2.90 7.30
CA GLN A 106 -12.82 4.07 7.62
C GLN A 106 -14.31 3.75 7.62
N PHE A 107 -14.77 2.95 6.67
CA PHE A 107 -16.15 2.50 6.60
C PHE A 107 -16.51 1.65 7.83
N TYR A 108 -15.69 0.64 8.17
CA TYR A 108 -15.88 -0.16 9.38
C TYR A 108 -15.90 0.70 10.65
N LYS A 109 -14.96 1.64 10.80
CA LYS A 109 -14.90 2.55 11.94
C LYS A 109 -16.14 3.43 12.04
N ARG A 110 -16.61 3.99 10.91
CA ARG A 110 -17.82 4.82 10.85
C ARG A 110 -19.07 4.05 11.27
N HIS A 111 -19.20 2.80 10.82
CA HIS A 111 -20.30 1.92 11.21
C HIS A 111 -20.24 1.51 12.69
N SER A 112 -19.06 1.16 13.21
CA SER A 112 -18.89 0.79 14.63
C SER A 112 -19.15 1.98 15.57
N ILE A 113 -18.69 3.18 15.22
CA ILE A 113 -18.95 4.40 15.99
C ILE A 113 -20.43 4.78 15.93
N SER A 114 -21.08 4.67 14.77
CA SER A 114 -22.53 4.92 14.64
C SER A 114 -23.36 3.98 15.53
N LYS A 115 -22.96 2.70 15.62
CA LYS A 115 -23.59 1.72 16.51
C LYS A 115 -23.37 2.05 17.98
N TYR A 116 -22.16 2.45 18.37
CA TYR A 116 -21.85 2.90 19.73
C TYR A 116 -22.62 4.17 20.12
N ARG A 117 -22.77 5.13 19.20
CA ARG A 117 -23.50 6.38 19.42
C ARG A 117 -25.01 6.19 19.53
N LYS A 118 -25.58 5.19 18.84
CA LYS A 118 -27.00 4.81 18.96
C LYS A 118 -27.28 3.94 20.20
N GLY A 119 -26.27 3.24 20.73
CA GLY A 119 -26.38 2.37 21.91
C GLY A 119 -26.13 3.04 23.26
N LYS A 120 -25.74 4.32 23.30
CA LYS A 120 -25.72 5.11 24.54
C LYS A 120 -27.11 5.73 24.78
N PRO A 121 -27.89 5.29 25.78
CA PRO A 121 -29.02 6.08 26.24
C PRO A 121 -28.49 7.45 26.72
N GLN A 122 -29.28 8.49 26.43
CA GLN A 122 -29.06 9.89 26.77
C GLN A 122 -29.10 10.13 28.29
N ALA A 123 -28.21 9.50 29.06
CA ALA A 123 -28.19 9.53 30.52
C ALA A 123 -26.83 9.98 31.05
N THR A 124 -26.36 11.17 30.67
CA THR A 124 -25.36 11.94 31.46
C THR A 124 -25.30 13.43 31.05
N MET A 125 -26.44 14.05 30.75
CA MET A 125 -26.53 15.51 30.52
C MET A 125 -27.70 16.11 31.31
N LYS A 126 -27.99 15.60 32.51
CA LYS A 126 -29.00 16.20 33.40
C LYS A 126 -28.66 16.26 34.90
N ASP A 127 -27.55 15.69 35.36
CA ASP A 127 -27.16 15.79 36.78
C ASP A 127 -25.85 16.54 36.91
N GLY A 128 -25.98 17.86 37.07
CA GLY A 128 -24.85 18.79 37.23
C GLY A 128 -25.33 20.22 37.46
N LYS A 129 -26.44 20.39 38.20
CA LYS A 129 -26.71 21.60 38.95
C LYS A 129 -26.41 21.29 40.42
N PHE A 130 -25.37 21.91 40.94
CA PHE A 130 -25.37 22.59 42.24
C PHE A 130 -24.53 23.85 42.07
#